data_AF-A7SR63-F1
#
_entry.id   AF-A7SR63-F1
#
_cell.length_a   1.000
_cell.length_b   1.000
_cell.length_c   1.000
_cell.angle_alpha   90.00
_cell.angle_beta   90.00
_cell.angle_gamma   90.00
#
_symmetry.space_group_name_H-M   'P 1'
#
loop_
_entity.id
_entity.type
_entity.pdbx_description
1 polymer ?
#
loop_
_entity_poly.entity_id
_entity_poly.type
_entity_poly.pdbx_seq_one_letter_code
_entity_poly.pdbx_strand_id
1 'polypeptide(L)'
;MKLFATWEVERTSPYCIPRTCSLKLTRLEVLKPLEANLREVIIAVSMQSSRRTLRSNEIILRQSGLIDTVLDLSFSLQYPHFIKRNGNNLQVMLQRRKKYKNRAILGFKTLAVGLVDMGQV
;
A
#
# COMPACT_ATOMS: atom_id res chain seq x y z
N MET A 1 6.61 -12.99 -0.79
CA MET A 1 5.75 -12.61 -1.95
C MET A 1 6.33 -11.39 -2.65
N LYS A 2 6.38 -11.40 -3.98
CA LYS A 2 6.83 -10.26 -4.79
C LYS A 2 5.69 -9.71 -5.64
N LEU A 3 5.51 -8.39 -5.64
CA LEU A 3 4.44 -7.68 -6.33
C LEU A 3 5.05 -6.63 -7.25
N PHE A 4 4.58 -6.57 -8.50
CA PHE A 4 5.14 -5.71 -9.53
C PHE A 4 4.04 -4.89 -10.20
N ALA A 5 4.28 -3.59 -10.39
CA ALA A 5 3.48 -2.71 -11.24
C ALA A 5 4.38 -1.98 -12.22
N THR A 6 4.15 -2.19 -13.51
CA THR A 6 4.76 -1.38 -14.56
C THR A 6 3.95 -0.11 -14.79
N TRP A 7 4.66 0.95 -15.17
CA TRP A 7 4.07 2.19 -15.63
C TRP A 7 3.61 1.98 -17.08
N GLU A 8 2.34 2.28 -17.36
CA GLU A 8 1.86 2.40 -18.74
C GLU A 8 2.08 3.84 -19.21
N VAL A 9 2.69 3.98 -20.39
CA VAL A 9 3.11 5.25 -20.98
C VAL A 9 1.89 6.02 -21.51
N GLU A 10 1.03 6.51 -20.63
CA GLU A 10 0.02 7.50 -21.00
C GLU A 10 0.61 8.90 -20.84
N ARG A 11 1.06 9.44 -21.98
CA ARG A 11 1.42 10.85 -22.23
C ARG A 11 2.22 11.51 -21.09
N THR A 12 3.54 11.32 -21.14
CA THR A 12 4.50 12.01 -20.27
C THR A 12 4.24 13.52 -20.28
N SER A 13 3.80 14.05 -19.15
CA SER A 13 3.94 15.48 -18.88
C SER A 13 5.44 15.82 -18.96
N PRO A 14 5.85 16.95 -19.57
CA PRO A 14 7.27 17.31 -19.69
C PRO A 14 7.97 17.53 -18.34
N TYR A 15 7.23 17.48 -17.23
CA TYR A 15 7.73 17.70 -15.87
C TYR A 15 7.91 16.41 -15.06
N CYS A 16 7.72 15.23 -15.66
CA CYS A 16 7.95 13.95 -14.99
C CYS A 16 9.00 13.08 -15.67
N ILE A 17 9.78 12.38 -14.86
CA ILE A 17 10.74 11.34 -15.31
C ILE A 17 10.29 9.98 -14.78
N PRO A 18 10.44 8.89 -15.55
CA PRO A 18 10.15 7.56 -15.06
C PRO A 18 11.17 7.17 -13.98
N ARG A 19 10.68 6.69 -12.84
CA ARG A 19 11.50 6.08 -11.78
C ARG A 19 10.94 4.73 -11.37
N THR A 20 11.79 3.90 -10.79
CA THR A 20 11.41 2.61 -10.19
C THR A 20 11.60 2.68 -8.69
N CYS A 21 10.56 2.37 -7.92
CA CYS A 21 10.64 2.19 -6.47
C CYS A 21 10.61 0.70 -6.16
N SER A 22 11.57 0.21 -5.37
CA SER A 22 11.56 -1.12 -4.80
C SER A 22 11.49 -1.01 -3.28
N LEU A 23 10.46 -1.62 -2.68
CA LEU A 23 10.17 -1.58 -1.25
C LEU A 23 10.09 -3.01 -0.71
N LYS A 24 10.85 -3.31 0.35
CA LYS A 24 10.72 -4.56 1.10
C LYS A 24 10.17 -4.27 2.49
N LEU A 25 9.06 -4.92 2.84
CA LEU A 25 8.48 -4.90 4.18
C LEU A 25 8.81 -6.21 4.90
N THR A 26 9.48 -6.10 6.05
CA THR A 26 10.06 -7.22 6.80
C THR A 26 9.33 -7.55 8.09
N ARG A 27 8.51 -6.64 8.62
CA ARG A 27 7.75 -6.84 9.85
C ARG A 27 6.49 -5.98 9.83
N LEU A 28 5.40 -6.49 10.39
CA LEU A 28 4.20 -5.73 10.71
C LEU A 28 3.93 -5.87 12.21
N GLU A 29 3.90 -4.74 12.89
CA GLU A 29 3.55 -4.63 14.29
C GLU A 29 2.34 -3.69 14.44
N VAL A 30 1.31 -4.15 15.13
CA VAL A 30 0.10 -3.40 15.45
C VAL A 30 0.06 -3.20 16.95
N LEU A 31 0.41 -1.98 17.37
CA LEU A 31 0.57 -1.58 18.76
C LEU A 31 -0.76 -1.25 19.46
N LYS A 32 -1.82 -0.99 18.68
CA LYS A 32 -3.15 -0.65 19.17
C LYS A 32 -4.17 -1.58 18.52
N PRO A 33 -5.14 -2.14 19.26
CA PRO A 33 -6.16 -2.97 18.67
C PRO A 33 -6.87 -2.25 17.52
N LEU A 34 -7.04 -2.95 16.40
CA LEU A 34 -7.79 -2.47 15.25
C LEU A 34 -9.30 -2.60 15.50
N GLU A 35 -10.12 -2.44 14.45
CA GLU A 35 -11.58 -2.57 14.54
C GLU A 35 -12.02 -3.93 15.14
N ALA A 36 -13.12 -3.92 15.91
CA ALA A 36 -13.69 -5.14 16.48
C ALA A 36 -14.06 -6.16 15.38
N ASN A 37 -13.81 -7.44 15.66
CA ASN A 37 -14.06 -8.57 14.74
C ASN A 37 -13.24 -8.55 13.43
N LEU A 38 -12.17 -7.75 13.34
CA LEU A 38 -11.26 -7.79 12.21
C LEU A 38 -10.40 -9.05 12.26
N ARG A 39 -10.53 -9.91 11.24
CA ARG A 39 -9.79 -11.19 11.15
C ARG A 39 -8.58 -11.13 10.23
N GLU A 40 -8.58 -10.18 9.31
CA GLU A 40 -7.64 -10.14 8.20
C GLU A 40 -7.33 -8.70 7.83
N VAL A 41 -6.08 -8.45 7.46
CA VAL A 41 -5.61 -7.19 6.90
C VAL A 41 -4.80 -7.45 5.66
N ILE A 42 -4.71 -6.44 4.81
CA ILE A 42 -3.94 -6.46 3.57
C ILE A 42 -3.04 -5.24 3.59
N ILE A 43 -1.79 -5.41 3.18
CA ILE A 43 -0.88 -4.28 2.96
C ILE A 43 -1.01 -3.87 1.50
N ALA A 44 -1.25 -2.59 1.27
CA ALA A 44 -1.42 -2.00 -0.04
C ALA A 44 -0.39 -0.89 -0.27
N VAL A 45 0.17 -0.82 -1.47
CA VAL A 45 1.18 0.18 -1.84
C VAL A 45 0.77 0.87 -3.14
N SER A 46 0.81 2.20 -3.15
CA SER A 46 0.54 3.00 -4.35
C SER A 46 1.25 4.35 -4.27
N MET A 47 1.68 4.89 -5.41
CA MET A 47 2.02 6.31 -5.46
C MET A 47 0.76 7.15 -5.26
N GLN A 48 0.92 8.30 -4.62
CA GLN A 48 -0.12 9.32 -4.56
C GLN A 48 -0.56 9.68 -5.99
N SER A 49 -1.87 9.81 -6.18
CA SER A 49 -2.49 10.05 -7.50
C SER A 49 -2.36 8.91 -8.52
N SER A 50 -1.81 7.75 -8.14
CA SER A 50 -1.86 6.55 -8.96
C SER A 50 -3.24 5.90 -8.91
N ARG A 51 -3.76 5.49 -10.07
CA ARG A 51 -4.94 4.62 -10.16
C ARG A 51 -4.62 3.16 -9.81
N ARG A 52 -3.34 2.81 -9.79
CA ARG A 52 -2.84 1.45 -9.52
C ARG A 52 -2.40 1.33 -8.06
N THR A 53 -2.89 0.30 -7.40
CA THR A 53 -2.49 -0.09 -6.04
C THR A 53 -2.10 -1.55 -6.04
N LEU A 54 -0.86 -1.84 -5.64
CA LEU A 54 -0.40 -3.19 -5.37
C LEU A 54 -0.91 -3.63 -4.01
N ARG A 55 -1.33 -4.89 -3.87
CA ARG A 55 -1.87 -5.43 -2.62
C ARG A 55 -1.25 -6.79 -2.31
N SER A 56 -0.93 -7.03 -1.05
CA SER A 56 -0.50 -8.33 -0.56
C SER A 56 -1.66 -9.32 -0.46
N ASN A 57 -1.32 -10.57 -0.15
CA ASN A 57 -2.27 -11.51 0.43
C ASN A 57 -2.81 -11.01 1.77
N GLU A 58 -3.89 -11.66 2.20
CA GLU A 58 -4.45 -11.50 3.54
C GLU A 58 -3.46 -11.96 4.61
N ILE A 59 -3.28 -11.11 5.61
CA ILE A 59 -2.51 -11.36 6.82
C ILE A 59 -3.53 -11.55 7.94
N ILE A 60 -3.55 -12.74 8.51
CA ILE A 60 -4.52 -13.12 9.54
C ILE A 60 -4.14 -12.46 10.86
N LEU A 61 -5.11 -11.79 11.49
CA LEU A 61 -4.96 -11.20 12.82
C LEU A 61 -5.30 -12.23 13.91
N ARG A 62 -4.59 -12.15 15.04
CA ARG A 62 -4.95 -12.88 16.26
C ARG A 62 -6.16 -12.21 16.93
N GLN A 63 -6.90 -12.96 17.75
CA GLN A 63 -8.18 -12.52 18.34
C GLN A 63 -8.10 -11.20 19.12
N SER A 64 -6.92 -10.81 19.63
CA SER A 64 -6.71 -9.55 20.35
C SER A 64 -6.67 -8.31 19.44
N GLY A 65 -6.63 -8.47 18.12
CA GLY A 65 -6.43 -7.36 17.17
C GLY A 65 -5.02 -6.76 17.19
N LEU A 66 -4.13 -7.30 18.03
CA LEU A 66 -2.69 -7.03 18.02
C LEU A 66 -2.00 -8.07 17.15
N ILE A 67 -0.98 -7.65 16.43
CA ILE A 67 -0.16 -8.54 15.62
C ILE A 67 1.29 -8.08 15.69
N ASP A 68 2.19 -9.04 15.78
CA ASP A 68 3.61 -8.88 15.53
C ASP A 68 4.03 -10.06 14.68
N THR A 69 4.28 -9.80 13.40
CA THR A 69 4.61 -10.85 12.43
C THR A 69 5.75 -10.43 11.55
N VAL A 70 6.67 -11.36 11.32
CA VAL A 70 7.66 -11.24 10.25
C VAL A 70 6.95 -11.24 8.91
N LEU A 71 7.43 -10.41 7.99
CA LEU A 71 6.97 -10.31 6.62
C LEU A 71 8.11 -10.60 5.66
N ASP A 72 7.76 -11.15 4.50
CA ASP A 72 8.64 -11.15 3.33
C ASP A 72 7.83 -10.63 2.14
N LEU A 73 7.48 -9.35 2.18
CA LEU A 73 6.77 -8.68 1.11
C LEU A 73 7.72 -7.78 0.36
N SER A 74 7.82 -7.97 -0.95
CA SER A 74 8.57 -7.09 -1.84
C SER A 74 7.62 -6.47 -2.86
N PHE A 75 7.65 -5.15 -2.97
CA PHE A 75 6.92 -4.38 -3.95
C PHE A 75 7.90 -3.72 -4.89
N SER A 76 7.60 -3.70 -6.17
CA SER A 76 8.33 -2.93 -7.16
C SER A 76 7.32 -2.24 -8.04
N LEU A 77 7.44 -0.92 -8.16
CA LEU A 77 6.54 -0.14 -9.00
C LEU A 77 7.29 0.94 -9.75
N GLN A 78 6.97 1.09 -11.02
CA GLN A 78 7.39 2.23 -11.81
C GLN A 78 6.39 3.38 -11.65
N TYR A 79 6.90 4.61 -11.57
CA TYR A 79 6.08 5.79 -11.37
C TYR A 79 6.65 7.05 -12.03
N PRO A 80 5.80 8.02 -12.38
CA PRO A 80 6.23 9.33 -12.83
C PRO A 80 6.70 10.14 -11.61
N HIS A 81 7.97 10.52 -11.61
CA HIS A 81 8.53 11.40 -10.60
C HIS A 81 8.50 12.84 -11.11
N PHE A 82 7.74 13.70 -10.44
CA PHE A 82 7.58 15.11 -10.78
C PHE A 82 8.75 15.94 -10.27
N ILE A 83 9.44 16.64 -11.16
CA ILE A 83 10.65 17.41 -10.80
C ILE A 83 10.29 18.71 -10.07
N LYS A 84 9.23 19.39 -10.52
CA LYS A 84 8.89 20.76 -10.09
C LYS A 84 7.62 20.86 -9.26
N ARG A 85 7.00 19.72 -8.89
CA ARG A 85 5.73 19.68 -8.18
C ARG A 85 5.79 18.66 -7.05
N ASN A 86 5.09 18.97 -5.96
CA ASN A 86 4.81 17.99 -4.91
C ASN A 86 3.84 16.93 -5.44
N GLY A 87 3.95 15.72 -4.90
CA GLY A 87 3.12 14.58 -5.33
C GLY A 87 3.89 13.27 -5.48
N ASN A 88 5.20 13.27 -5.26
CA ASN A 88 6.02 12.07 -5.26
C ASN A 88 5.93 11.30 -3.94
N ASN A 89 4.72 11.13 -3.38
CA ASN A 89 4.56 10.42 -2.12
C ASN A 89 4.16 8.96 -2.36
N LEU A 90 4.93 8.03 -1.83
CA LEU A 90 4.54 6.62 -1.76
C LEU A 90 3.60 6.42 -0.57
N GLN A 91 2.44 5.83 -0.83
CA GLN A 91 1.47 5.46 0.20
C GLN A 91 1.62 3.98 0.54
N VAL A 92 1.88 3.67 1.80
CA VAL A 92 1.84 2.32 2.36
C VAL A 92 0.63 2.25 3.28
N MET A 93 -0.35 1.43 2.92
CA MET A 93 -1.66 1.40 3.56
C MET A 93 -1.91 0.05 4.21
N LEU A 94 -2.50 0.08 5.40
CA LEU A 94 -3.12 -1.09 6.00
C LEU A 94 -4.61 -1.06 5.63
N GLN A 95 -5.09 -2.11 4.98
CA GLN A 95 -6.45 -2.19 4.46
C GLN A 95 -7.17 -3.43 4.99
N ARG A 96 -8.50 -3.39 4.94
CA ARG A 96 -9.36 -4.57 5.07
C ARG A 96 -10.35 -4.63 3.92
N ARG A 97 -10.88 -5.83 3.64
CA ARG A 97 -12.02 -5.94 2.72
C ARG A 97 -13.24 -5.22 3.30
N LYS A 98 -13.97 -4.51 2.44
CA LYS A 98 -15.25 -3.94 2.82
C LYS A 98 -16.26 -5.06 3.07
N LYS A 99 -17.09 -4.88 4.09
CA LYS A 99 -18.17 -5.79 4.47
C LYS A 99 -19.40 -4.93 4.77
N TYR A 100 -20.57 -5.37 4.31
CA TYR A 100 -21.86 -4.81 4.68
C TYR A 100 -22.61 -5.84 5.50
N LYS A 101 -22.96 -5.48 6.75
CA LYS A 101 -23.34 -6.47 7.78
C LYS A 101 -22.29 -7.59 7.81
N ASN A 102 -22.68 -8.82 7.48
CA ASN A 102 -21.79 -9.99 7.46
C ASN A 102 -21.40 -10.46 6.05
N ARG A 103 -21.71 -9.69 5.00
CA ARG A 103 -21.43 -10.05 3.60
C ARG A 103 -20.25 -9.24 3.05
N ALA A 104 -19.27 -9.92 2.47
CA ALA A 104 -18.18 -9.27 1.75
C ALA A 104 -18.72 -8.50 0.55
N ILE A 105 -18.21 -7.28 0.35
CA ILE A 105 -18.52 -6.44 -0.81
C ILE A 105 -17.23 -6.05 -1.53
N LEU A 106 -17.35 -5.55 -2.75
CA LEU A 106 -16.19 -5.13 -3.53
C LEU A 106 -15.48 -3.94 -2.86
N GLY A 107 -14.15 -3.99 -2.90
CA GLY A 107 -13.28 -2.90 -2.48
C GLY A 107 -12.75 -3.03 -1.05
N PHE A 108 -11.96 -2.04 -0.68
CA PHE A 108 -11.17 -2.04 0.54
C PHE A 108 -11.46 -0.79 1.37
N LYS A 109 -11.39 -0.93 2.69
CA LYS A 109 -11.38 0.19 3.64
C LYS A 109 -9.96 0.34 4.17
N THR A 110 -9.42 1.55 4.11
CA THR A 110 -8.12 1.89 4.69
C THR A 110 -8.26 2.09 6.19
N LEU A 111 -7.39 1.43 6.96
CA LEU A 111 -7.30 1.50 8.41
C LEU A 111 -6.17 2.45 8.85
N ALA A 112 -5.04 2.41 8.14
CA ALA A 112 -3.90 3.28 8.38
C ALA A 112 -3.17 3.60 7.07
N VAL A 113 -2.52 4.76 7.02
CA VAL A 113 -1.71 5.21 5.88
C VAL A 113 -0.38 5.75 6.41
N GLY A 114 0.72 5.20 5.91
CA GLY A 114 2.04 5.79 5.98
C GLY A 114 2.38 6.45 4.64
N LEU A 115 2.99 7.63 4.70
CA LEU A 115 3.47 8.36 3.54
C LEU A 115 5.00 8.39 3.58
N VAL A 116 5.63 8.09 2.45
CA VAL A 116 7.08 8.27 2.25
C VAL A 116 7.26 9.30 1.16
N ASP A 117 7.94 10.41 1.47
CA ASP A 117 8.30 11.41 0.49
C ASP A 117 9.42 10.87 -0.39
N MET A 118 9.13 10.64 -1.67
CA MET A 118 10.08 10.17 -2.68
C MET A 118 10.67 11.34 -3.49
N GLY A 119 10.44 12.58 -3.07
CA GLY A 119 10.98 13.81 -3.64
C GLY A 119 12.43 14.07 -3.26
N GLN A 120 12.86 13.63 -2.08
CA GLN A 120 14.23 13.76 -1.58
C GLN A 120 14.96 12.41 -1.70
N VAL A 121 15.74 12.22 -2.77
CA VAL A 121 16.72 11.12 -2.89
C VAL A 121 17.97 11.66 -3.56
#